data_AF-F8GXU8-F1
#
_entry.id   AF-F8GXU8-F1
#
_cell.length_a   1.000
_cell.length_b   1.000
_cell.length_c   1.000
_cell.angle_alpha   90.00
_cell.angle_beta   90.00
_cell.angle_gamma   90.00
#
_symmetry.space_group_name_H-M   'P 1'
#
loop_
_entity.id
_entity.type
_entity.pdbx_description
1 polymer ?
#
loop_
_entity_poly.entity_id
_entity_poly.type
_entity_poly.pdbx_seq_one_letter_code
_entity_poly.pdbx_strand_id
1 'polypeptide(L)'
;MAKRRIDSKREQRISMEIVVDAYTEEECAMAWYCHLEETLSFPFEARVRQTLAASPLRVSEQVCVTGLAHDQLCRFAIFVRAQHNQRDLVVPLAQLVPLRANQSTRLAVSDWHYWCDQGYSF
;
A
#
# COMPACT_ATOMS: atom_id res chain seq x y z
N MET A 1 10.36 19.93 9.42
CA MET A 1 10.17 18.48 9.21
C MET A 1 11.49 17.92 8.71
N ALA A 2 12.02 16.85 9.33
CA ALA A 2 13.28 16.26 8.87
C ALA A 2 13.09 15.78 7.42
N LYS A 3 13.86 16.32 6.47
CA LYS A 3 13.92 15.82 5.08
C LYS A 3 14.25 14.33 5.17
N ARG A 4 13.26 13.47 4.97
CA ARG A 4 13.48 12.02 4.89
C ARG A 4 14.43 11.79 3.72
N ARG A 5 15.46 10.95 3.91
CA ARG A 5 16.47 10.70 2.88
C ARG A 5 15.76 10.24 1.60
N ILE A 6 15.94 11.00 0.53
CA ILE A 6 15.38 10.70 -0.79
C ILE A 6 16.14 9.50 -1.34
N ASP A 7 15.42 8.43 -1.67
CA ASP A 7 15.98 7.27 -2.34
C ASP A 7 15.77 7.43 -3.85
N SER A 8 16.79 7.92 -4.55
CA SER A 8 16.70 8.22 -5.98
C SER A 8 16.28 7.02 -6.84
N LYS A 9 16.58 5.79 -6.42
CA LYS A 9 16.16 4.59 -7.16
C LYS A 9 14.66 4.33 -6.99
N ARG A 10 14.10 4.61 -5.81
CA ARG A 10 12.67 4.50 -5.56
C ARG A 10 11.91 5.62 -6.25
N GLU A 11 12.39 6.85 -6.14
CA GLU A 11 11.80 8.00 -6.86
C GLU A 11 11.73 7.74 -8.36
N GLN A 12 12.82 7.26 -8.96
CA GLN A 12 12.84 6.94 -10.39
C GLN A 12 11.86 5.82 -10.75
N ARG A 13 11.79 4.77 -9.93
CA ARG A 13 10.85 3.65 -10.16
C ARG A 13 9.41 4.15 -10.04
N ILE A 14 9.10 4.92 -9.01
CA ILE A 14 7.77 5.48 -8.82
C ILE A 14 7.41 6.38 -9.99
N SER A 15 8.26 7.33 -10.37
CA SER A 15 7.97 8.28 -11.45
C SER A 15 7.90 7.65 -12.85
N MET A 16 8.72 6.61 -13.11
CA MET A 16 8.87 6.01 -14.45
C MET A 16 8.13 4.69 -14.64
N GLU A 17 7.65 4.05 -13.56
CA GLU A 17 6.93 2.77 -13.64
C GLU A 17 5.54 2.82 -12.97
N ILE A 18 5.32 3.68 -11.98
CA ILE A 18 4.08 3.68 -11.19
C ILE A 18 3.18 4.85 -11.56
N VAL A 19 3.65 6.09 -11.43
CA VAL A 19 2.87 7.32 -11.69
C VAL A 19 3.24 7.96 -13.04
N VAL A 20 3.47 7.13 -14.05
CA VAL A 20 3.82 7.57 -15.41
C VAL A 20 2.67 8.37 -15.99
N ASP A 21 2.94 9.61 -16.42
CA ASP A 21 1.95 10.51 -17.00
C ASP A 21 0.73 10.78 -16.10
N ALA A 22 0.89 10.64 -14.78
CA ALA A 22 -0.11 11.09 -13.81
C ALA A 22 0.10 12.58 -13.52
N TYR A 23 -0.84 13.42 -13.95
CA TYR A 23 -0.78 14.88 -13.79
C TYR A 23 -1.74 15.39 -12.70
N THR A 24 -2.69 14.54 -12.30
CA THR A 24 -3.69 14.82 -11.26
C THR A 24 -3.63 13.80 -10.12
N GLU A 25 -4.19 14.17 -8.98
CA GLU A 25 -4.28 13.28 -7.82
C GLU A 25 -5.05 12.00 -8.15
N GLU A 26 -6.11 12.11 -8.95
CA GLU A 26 -6.95 10.98 -9.32
C GLU A 26 -6.23 10.00 -10.25
N GLU A 27 -5.43 10.52 -11.19
CA GLU A 27 -4.55 9.70 -12.03
C GLU A 27 -3.44 9.04 -11.21
N CYS A 28 -2.84 9.76 -10.25
CA CYS A 28 -1.82 9.22 -9.35
C CYS A 28 -2.38 8.06 -8.51
N ALA A 29 -3.56 8.26 -7.92
CA ALA A 29 -4.27 7.23 -7.17
C ALA A 29 -4.58 6.00 -8.01
N MET A 30 -5.05 6.20 -9.24
CA MET A 30 -5.37 5.11 -10.15
C MET A 30 -4.10 4.37 -10.59
N ALA A 31 -3.01 5.08 -10.87
CA ALA A 31 -1.78 4.48 -11.31
C ALA A 31 -1.14 3.60 -10.21
N TRP A 32 -1.17 4.08 -8.95
CA TRP A 32 -0.82 3.27 -7.78
C TRP A 32 -1.73 2.05 -7.63
N TYR A 33 -3.04 2.21 -7.83
CA TYR A 33 -4.01 1.12 -7.75
C TYR A 33 -3.69 0.03 -8.79
N CYS A 34 -3.57 0.39 -10.06
CA CYS A 34 -3.26 -0.54 -11.14
C CYS A 34 -1.91 -1.24 -10.92
N HIS A 35 -0.87 -0.50 -10.55
CA HIS A 35 0.44 -1.09 -10.26
C HIS A 35 0.38 -2.12 -9.14
N LEU A 36 -0.33 -1.81 -8.04
CA LEU A 36 -0.48 -2.73 -6.91
C LEU A 36 -1.38 -3.92 -7.26
N GLU A 37 -2.43 -3.72 -8.07
CA GLU A 37 -3.29 -4.81 -8.54
C GLU A 37 -2.51 -5.83 -9.37
N GLU A 38 -1.61 -5.36 -10.24
CA GLU A 38 -0.77 -6.22 -11.08
C GLU A 38 0.40 -6.87 -10.31
N THR A 39 0.94 -6.18 -9.31
CA THR A 39 2.18 -6.60 -8.62
C THR A 39 1.94 -7.42 -7.36
N LEU A 40 0.83 -7.19 -6.65
CA LEU A 40 0.51 -7.90 -5.41
C LEU A 40 0.02 -9.31 -5.72
N SER A 41 0.62 -10.30 -5.06
CA SER A 41 0.18 -11.69 -5.16
C SER A 41 -0.63 -12.08 -3.95
N PHE A 42 -1.90 -12.39 -4.17
CA PHE A 42 -2.85 -12.78 -3.13
C PHE A 42 -3.07 -14.30 -3.12
N PRO A 43 -3.38 -14.89 -1.94
CA PRO A 43 -3.34 -14.26 -0.62
C PRO A 43 -1.91 -14.17 -0.06
N PHE A 44 -1.68 -13.24 0.88
CA PHE A 44 -0.42 -13.18 1.63
C PHE A 44 -0.63 -12.79 3.10
N GLU A 45 0.21 -13.33 3.98
CA GLU A 45 0.22 -12.95 5.40
C GLU A 45 0.93 -11.61 5.58
N ALA A 46 0.32 -10.73 6.36
CA ALA A 46 0.87 -9.43 6.72
C ALA A 46 0.74 -9.14 8.21
N ARG A 47 1.64 -8.30 8.72
CA ARG A 47 1.62 -7.80 10.10
C ARG A 47 1.34 -6.32 10.12
N VAL A 48 0.56 -5.88 11.10
CA VAL A 48 0.26 -4.47 11.31
C VAL A 48 1.49 -3.76 11.87
N ARG A 49 2.02 -2.78 11.12
CA ARG A 49 3.19 -1.97 11.49
C ARG A 49 2.83 -0.75 12.33
N GLN A 50 1.64 -0.20 12.12
CA GLN A 50 1.12 0.99 12.78
C GLN A 50 -0.40 0.93 12.83
N THR A 51 -1.01 1.57 13.82
CA THR A 51 -2.46 1.76 13.85
C THR A 51 -2.86 2.94 12.98
N LEU A 52 -3.96 2.82 12.24
CA LEU A 52 -4.61 3.93 11.55
C LEU A 52 -6.06 4.02 11.98
N ALA A 53 -6.60 5.23 12.11
CA ALA A 53 -7.98 5.45 12.54
C ALA A 53 -9.02 4.74 11.64
N ALA A 54 -8.68 4.49 10.38
CA ALA A 54 -9.50 3.76 9.42
C ALA A 54 -9.52 2.23 9.64
N SER A 55 -8.82 1.69 10.64
CA SER A 55 -8.77 0.25 10.92
C SER A 55 -8.89 -0.06 12.41
N PRO A 56 -9.63 -1.13 12.78
CA PRO A 56 -9.70 -1.59 14.16
C PRO A 56 -8.46 -2.41 14.60
N LEU A 57 -7.51 -2.67 13.70
CA LEU A 57 -6.35 -3.52 13.96
C LEU A 57 -5.32 -2.84 14.86
N ARG A 58 -4.63 -3.65 15.68
CA ARG A 58 -3.52 -3.18 16.53
C ARG A 58 -2.16 -3.58 16.00
N VAL A 59 -1.13 -2.82 16.38
CA VAL A 59 0.26 -3.12 16.04
C VAL A 59 0.60 -4.55 16.44
N SER A 60 1.35 -5.23 15.58
CA SER A 60 1.75 -6.65 15.71
C SER A 60 0.65 -7.69 15.47
N GLU A 61 -0.61 -7.30 15.29
CA GLU A 61 -1.64 -8.23 14.82
C GLU A 61 -1.29 -8.72 13.41
N GLN A 62 -1.63 -9.98 13.12
CA GLN A 62 -1.40 -10.61 11.82
C GLN A 62 -2.72 -10.82 11.11
N VAL A 63 -2.73 -10.52 9.81
CA VAL A 63 -3.92 -10.63 8.97
C VAL A 63 -3.55 -11.33 7.66
N CYS A 64 -4.50 -12.02 7.06
CA CYS A 64 -4.35 -12.60 5.74
C CYS A 64 -4.94 -11.64 4.71
N VAL A 65 -4.11 -11.02 3.87
CA VAL A 65 -4.57 -10.13 2.81
C VAL A 65 -5.06 -10.99 1.66
N THR A 66 -6.33 -10.84 1.29
CA THR A 66 -7.01 -11.69 0.31
C THR A 66 -7.22 -11.00 -1.04
N GLY A 67 -7.11 -9.67 -1.10
CA GLY A 67 -7.21 -8.94 -2.35
C GLY A 67 -7.13 -7.43 -2.15
N LEU A 68 -7.05 -6.69 -3.26
CA LEU A 68 -7.23 -5.24 -3.27
C LEU A 68 -8.71 -4.91 -2.98
N ALA A 69 -8.97 -3.79 -2.29
CA ALA A 69 -10.32 -3.25 -2.11
C ALA A 69 -10.71 -2.39 -3.32
N HIS A 70 -11.98 -2.00 -3.44
CA HIS A 70 -12.49 -1.30 -4.63
C HIS A 70 -11.78 0.04 -4.89
N ASP A 71 -11.44 0.30 -6.15
CA ASP A 71 -10.79 1.53 -6.68
C ASP A 71 -11.41 2.86 -6.18
N GLN A 72 -12.72 2.92 -5.92
CA GLN A 72 -13.39 4.13 -5.40
C GLN A 72 -12.80 4.66 -4.08
N LEU A 73 -12.18 3.79 -3.28
CA LEU A 73 -11.51 4.18 -2.02
C LEU A 73 -10.13 4.81 -2.24
N CYS A 74 -9.56 4.67 -3.43
CA CYS A 74 -8.18 5.05 -3.73
C CYS A 74 -7.93 6.55 -3.79
N ARG A 75 -8.98 7.38 -3.82
CA ARG A 75 -8.84 8.85 -3.78
C ARG A 75 -8.09 9.37 -2.55
N PHE A 76 -8.02 8.59 -1.47
CA PHE A 76 -7.39 9.00 -0.21
C PHE A 76 -6.30 8.05 0.29
N ALA A 77 -6.45 6.74 0.04
CA ALA A 77 -5.41 5.74 0.33
C ALA A 77 -5.71 4.44 -0.42
N ILE A 78 -4.70 3.59 -0.58
CA ILE A 78 -4.92 2.22 -1.05
C ILE A 78 -5.41 1.33 0.09
N PHE A 79 -6.54 0.66 -0.12
CA PHE A 79 -7.14 -0.28 0.82
C PHE A 79 -7.06 -1.71 0.28
N VAL A 80 -6.93 -2.66 1.20
CA VAL A 80 -6.96 -4.10 0.90
C VAL A 80 -8.04 -4.79 1.72
N ARG A 81 -8.57 -5.87 1.17
CA ARG A 81 -9.38 -6.85 1.89
C ARG A 81 -8.46 -7.77 2.66
N ALA A 82 -8.70 -7.90 3.96
CA ALA A 82 -7.92 -8.72 4.85
C ALA A 82 -8.83 -9.51 5.80
N GLN A 83 -8.50 -10.77 6.03
CA GLN A 83 -9.18 -11.62 6.98
C GLN A 83 -8.42 -11.64 8.32
N HIS A 84 -9.15 -11.40 9.41
CA HIS A 84 -8.63 -11.46 10.77
C HIS A 84 -9.67 -12.12 11.69
N ASN A 85 -9.31 -13.19 12.39
CA ASN A 85 -10.20 -13.93 13.30
C ASN A 85 -11.57 -14.26 12.67
N GLN A 86 -11.57 -14.81 11.46
CA GLN A 86 -12.77 -15.15 10.67
C GLN A 86 -13.67 -13.96 10.29
N ARG A 87 -13.19 -12.72 10.42
CA ARG A 87 -13.86 -11.51 9.95
C ARG A 87 -13.14 -10.95 8.75
N ASP A 88 -13.90 -10.55 7.74
CA ASP A 88 -13.37 -9.79 6.62
C ASP A 88 -13.36 -8.30 6.97
N LEU A 89 -12.22 -7.67 6.76
CA LEU A 89 -11.95 -6.28 7.05
C LEU A 89 -11.41 -5.59 5.79
N VAL A 90 -11.72 -4.31 5.65
CA VAL A 90 -11.08 -3.44 4.66
C VAL A 90 -10.15 -2.52 5.43
N VAL A 91 -8.85 -2.60 5.13
CA VAL A 91 -7.81 -1.91 5.90
C VAL A 91 -6.80 -1.22 4.98
N PRO A 92 -6.28 -0.04 5.34
CA PRO A 92 -5.24 0.61 4.56
C PRO A 92 -3.98 -0.25 4.40
N LEU A 93 -3.46 -0.38 3.18
CA LEU A 93 -2.23 -1.11 2.88
C LEU A 93 -1.01 -0.48 3.58
N ALA A 94 -1.03 0.85 3.75
CA ALA A 94 0.04 1.59 4.42
C ALA A 94 0.34 1.11 5.85
N GLN A 95 -0.62 0.42 6.49
CA GLN A 95 -0.44 -0.10 7.85
C GLN A 95 0.08 -1.54 7.91
N LEU A 96 0.15 -2.23 6.77
CA LEU A 96 0.49 -3.65 6.69
C LEU A 96 1.89 -3.87 6.14
N VAL A 97 2.65 -4.77 6.76
CA VAL A 97 3.96 -5.22 6.27
C VAL A 97 3.84 -6.70 5.89
N PRO A 98 4.14 -7.09 4.64
CA PRO A 98 4.06 -8.49 4.22
C PRO A 98 5.08 -9.34 4.98
N LEU A 99 4.63 -10.46 5.56
CA LEU A 99 5.48 -11.45 6.23
C LEU A 99 5.90 -12.57 5.27
N ARG A 100 4.92 -13.17 4.59
CA ARG A 100 5.11 -14.29 3.67
C ARG A 100 4.51 -13.97 2.30
N ALA A 101 5.18 -13.08 1.58
CA ALA A 101 4.83 -12.73 0.21
C ALA A 101 6.00 -12.97 -0.75
N ASN A 102 5.77 -12.88 -2.05
CA ASN A 102 6.87 -12.92 -3.03
C ASN A 102 7.68 -11.61 -3.01
N GLN A 103 8.80 -11.59 -3.73
CA GLN A 103 9.68 -10.43 -3.78
C GLN A 103 8.98 -9.20 -4.37
N SER A 104 8.18 -9.39 -5.42
CA SER A 104 7.43 -8.30 -6.08
C SER A 104 6.44 -7.63 -5.11
N THR A 105 5.66 -8.41 -4.36
CA THR A 105 4.72 -7.91 -3.35
C THR A 105 5.47 -7.15 -2.25
N ARG A 106 6.58 -7.69 -1.74
CA ARG A 106 7.38 -6.99 -0.72
C ARG A 106 7.92 -5.65 -1.23
N LEU A 107 8.37 -5.62 -2.49
CA LEU A 107 8.90 -4.42 -3.12
C LEU A 107 7.80 -3.37 -3.31
N ALA A 108 6.67 -3.75 -3.91
CA ALA A 108 5.55 -2.85 -4.16
C ALA A 108 4.98 -2.24 -2.87
N VAL A 109 4.81 -3.06 -1.81
CA VAL A 109 4.38 -2.55 -0.51
C VAL A 109 5.45 -1.64 0.12
N SER A 110 6.74 -1.94 -0.08
CA SER A 110 7.82 -1.07 0.40
C SER A 110 7.84 0.28 -0.31
N ASP A 111 7.56 0.32 -1.60
CA ASP A 111 7.51 1.56 -2.39
C ASP A 111 6.27 2.38 -2.03
N TRP A 112 5.12 1.72 -1.82
CA TRP A 112 3.93 2.35 -1.27
C TRP A 112 4.17 2.95 0.12
N HIS A 113 4.87 2.22 0.99
CA HIS A 113 5.28 2.75 2.29
C HIS A 113 6.15 4.00 2.16
N TYR A 114 7.15 3.97 1.28
CA TYR A 114 8.01 5.12 1.02
C TYR A 114 7.20 6.34 0.56
N TRP A 115 6.25 6.15 -0.37
CA TRP A 115 5.34 7.20 -0.84
C TRP A 115 4.56 7.86 0.31
N CYS A 116 3.85 7.05 1.10
CA CYS A 116 3.12 7.55 2.28
C CYS A 116 4.05 8.23 3.29
N ASP A 117 5.25 7.67 3.47
CA ASP A 117 6.24 8.16 4.41
C ASP A 117 6.85 9.50 3.96
N GLN A 118 7.00 9.77 2.67
CA GLN A 118 7.39 11.10 2.19
C GLN A 118 6.30 12.15 2.40
N GLY A 119 5.07 11.74 2.75
CA GLY A 119 3.93 12.62 2.85
C GLY A 119 3.41 13.05 1.48
N TYR A 120 3.74 12.31 0.43
CA TYR A 120 3.14 12.51 -0.88
C TYR A 120 1.67 12.14 -0.78
N SER A 121 0.81 13.13 -1.03
CA SER A 121 -0.56 12.85 -1.38
C SER A 121 -0.60 12.35 -2.82
N PHE A 122 -1.77 11.84 -3.20
CA PHE A 122 -2.11 11.81 -4.60
C PHE A 122 -2.01 13.23 -5.17
#